data_AF-A0A166UYC6-F1
#
_entry.id   AF-A0A166UYC6-F1
#
_cell.length_a   1.000
_cell.length_b   1.000
_cell.length_c   1.000
_cell.angle_alpha   90.00
_cell.angle_beta   90.00
_cell.angle_gamma   90.00
#
_symmetry.space_group_name_H-M   'P 1'
#
loop_
_entity.id
_entity.type
_entity.pdbx_description
1 polymer ?
#
loop_
_entity_poly.entity_id
_entity_poly.type
_entity_poly.pdbx_seq_one_letter_code
_entity_poly.pdbx_strand_id
1 'polypeptide(L)' 'MTFINLIQSVLAAMFGVQSNKKYQFDFQQGRFWHYAVAGTIFVVMFVVSLIFLVNGIIATSN' A
#
# COMPACT_ATOMS: atom_id res chain seq x y z
N MET A 1 -7.80 9.59 14.25
CA MET A 1 -7.65 9.06 12.89
C MET A 1 -8.56 7.86 12.73
N THR A 2 -9.57 7.91 11.87
CA THR A 2 -10.39 6.73 11.57
C THR A 2 -9.63 5.80 10.61
N PHE A 3 -9.87 4.50 10.69
CA PHE A 3 -9.24 3.48 9.83
C PHE A 3 -9.40 3.78 8.32
N ILE A 4 -10.53 4.37 7.94
CA ILE A 4 -10.82 4.79 6.55
C ILE A 4 -9.85 5.88 6.07
N ASN A 5 -9.47 6.82 6.94
CA ASN A 5 -8.52 7.88 6.57
C ASN A 5 -7.10 7.33 6.34
N LEU A 6 -6.73 6.27 7.06
CA LEU A 6 -5.46 5.56 6.85
C LEU A 6 -5.43 4.94 5.46
N ILE A 7 -6.48 4.17 5.10
CA ILE A 7 -6.60 3.54 3.78
C ILE A 7 -6.56 4.60 2.68
N GLN A 8 -7.33 5.67 2.81
CA GLN A 8 -7.37 6.74 1.82
C GLN A 8 -6.00 7.43 1.64
N SER A 9 -5.26 7.64 2.73
CA SER A 9 -3.93 8.25 2.66
C SER A 9 -2.90 7.31 2.03
N VAL A 10 -2.93 6.01 2.36
CA VAL A 10 -2.09 5.00 1.71
C VAL A 10 -2.39 4.91 0.21
N LEU A 11 -3.66 4.86 -0.19
CA LEU A 11 -4.05 4.85 -1.60
C LEU A 11 -3.63 6.14 -2.32
N ALA A 12 -3.87 7.31 -1.72
CA ALA A 12 -3.46 8.58 -2.31
C ALA A 12 -1.93 8.68 -2.50
N ALA A 13 -1.16 8.13 -1.55
CA ALA A 13 0.30 8.03 -1.66
C ALA A 13 0.72 7.07 -2.79
N MET A 14 0.05 5.92 -2.93
CA MET A 14 0.31 4.96 -4.01
C MET A 14 0.05 5.54 -5.41
N PHE A 15 -1.03 6.32 -5.55
CA PHE A 15 -1.37 6.98 -6.82
C PHE A 15 -0.65 8.33 -7.02
N GLY A 16 0.17 8.79 -6.06
CA GLY A 16 0.86 10.08 -6.13
C GLY A 16 -0.06 11.31 -6.03
N VAL A 17 -1.36 11.12 -5.74
CA VAL A 17 -2.37 12.20 -5.61
C VAL A 17 -2.49 12.72 -4.17
N GLN A 18 -1.49 12.43 -3.32
CA GLN A 18 -1.48 12.87 -1.93
C GLN A 18 -1.36 14.39 -1.85
N SER A 19 -2.39 15.07 -1.33
CA SER A 19 -2.38 16.52 -1.14
C SER A 19 -1.40 16.93 -0.03
N ASN A 20 -0.64 18.02 -0.25
CA ASN A 20 0.33 18.57 0.70
C ASN A 20 -0.25 18.85 2.09
N LYS A 21 -1.53 19.24 2.19
CA LYS A 21 -2.21 19.45 3.47
C LYS A 21 -2.36 18.16 4.27
N LYS A 22 -2.66 17.05 3.60
CA LYS A 22 -2.86 15.73 4.20
C LYS A 22 -1.51 15.07 4.50
N TYR A 23 -0.51 15.27 3.63
CA TYR A 23 0.88 14.93 3.90
C TYR A 23 1.41 15.64 5.15
N GLN A 24 1.32 16.97 5.25
CA GLN A 24 1.81 17.69 6.43
C GLN A 24 1.05 17.26 7.69
N PHE A 25 -0.25 17.03 7.62
CA PHE A 25 -1.03 16.53 8.74
C PHE A 25 -0.59 15.11 9.17
N ASP A 26 -0.39 14.20 8.22
CA ASP A 26 0.02 12.81 8.47
C ASP A 26 1.49 12.71 8.95
N PHE A 27 2.36 13.60 8.47
CA PHE A 27 3.79 13.66 8.84
C PHE A 27 4.08 14.49 10.09
N GLN A 28 3.20 15.44 10.47
CA GLN A 28 3.35 16.21 11.70
C GLN A 28 2.60 15.60 12.89
N GLN A 29 1.52 14.84 12.69
CA GLN A 29 0.74 14.26 13.79
C GLN A 29 1.07 12.80 14.12
N GLY A 30 1.91 12.11 13.33
CA GLY A 30 2.21 10.70 13.56
C GLY A 30 3.53 10.20 12.98
N ARG A 31 4.02 9.07 13.52
CA ARG A 31 5.24 8.41 13.05
C ARG A 31 5.02 7.88 11.62
N PHE A 32 5.67 8.49 10.63
CA PHE A 32 5.73 8.10 9.21
C PHE A 32 5.86 6.57 8.98
N TRP A 33 6.52 5.89 9.90
CA TRP A 33 6.73 4.44 9.89
C TRP A 33 5.47 3.60 9.64
N HIS A 34 4.29 4.01 10.12
CA HIS A 34 3.05 3.24 9.91
C HIS A 34 2.66 3.17 8.42
N TYR A 35 2.86 4.25 7.67
CA TYR A 35 2.58 4.29 6.23
C TYR A 35 3.60 3.49 5.43
N ALA A 36 4.88 3.60 5.80
CA ALA A 36 5.96 2.82 5.18
C ALA A 36 5.75 1.31 5.38
N VAL A 37 5.36 0.88 6.59
CA VAL A 37 5.05 -0.51 6.89
C VAL A 37 3.82 -0.99 6.13
N ALA A 38 2.74 -0.20 6.10
CA ALA A 38 1.53 -0.55 5.35
C ALA A 38 1.81 -0.71 3.85
N GLY A 39 2.56 0.22 3.26
CA GLY A 39 2.97 0.14 1.85
C GLY A 39 3.86 -1.06 1.56
N THR A 40 4.82 -1.36 2.45
CA THR A 40 5.70 -2.53 2.31
C THR A 40 4.91 -3.83 2.36
N ILE A 41 4.00 -3.98 3.33
CA ILE A 41 3.13 -5.16 3.46
C ILE A 41 2.28 -5.35 2.20
N PHE A 42 1.73 -4.27 1.66
CA PHE A 42 0.96 -4.31 0.41
C PHE A 42 1.79 -4.80 -0.77
N VAL A 43 3.00 -4.26 -0.95
CA VAL A 43 3.91 -4.68 -2.04
C VAL A 43 4.30 -6.15 -1.91
N VAL A 44 4.63 -6.61 -0.70
CA VAL A 44 4.96 -8.02 -0.45
C VAL A 44 3.79 -8.93 -0.81
N MET A 45 2.57 -8.60 -0.37
CA MET A 45 1.37 -9.36 -0.73
C MET A 45 1.13 -9.38 -2.24
N PHE A 46 1.32 -8.24 -2.91
CA PHE A 46 1.15 -8.14 -4.35
C PHE A 46 2.14 -9.04 -5.11
N VAL A 47 3.42 -9.01 -4.76
CA VAL A 47 4.45 -9.87 -5.37
C VAL A 47 4.13 -11.36 -5.13
N VAL A 48 3.76 -11.73 -3.91
CA VAL A 48 3.37 -13.11 -3.58
C VAL A 48 2.16 -13.55 -4.42
N SER A 49 1.16 -12.68 -4.59
CA SER A 49 0.00 -12.98 -5.43
C SER A 49 0.37 -13.20 -6.91
N LEU A 50 1.31 -12.43 -7.45
CA LEU A 50 1.81 -12.61 -8.81
C LEU A 50 2.56 -13.94 -8.97
N ILE A 51 3.37 -14.32 -7.99
CA ILE A 51 4.07 -15.62 -8.00
C ILE A 51 3.05 -16.76 -8.07
N PHE A 52 2.02 -16.73 -7.22
CA PHE A 52 0.97 -17.75 -7.25
C PHE A 52 0.20 -17.77 -8.57
N LEU A 53 -0.13 -16.59 -9.11
CA LEU A 53 -0.81 -16.46 -10.39
C LEU A 53 0.01 -17.09 -11.53
N VAL A 54 1.28 -16.71 -11.64
CA VAL A 54 2.18 -17.22 -12.69
C VAL A 54 2.38 -18.72 -12.55
N ASN A 55 2.64 -19.22 -11.34
CA ASN A 55 2.77 -20.65 -11.11
C ASN A 55 1.48 -21.41 -11.42
N GLY A 56 0.32 -20.86 -11.10
CA GLY A 56 -0.98 -21.46 -11.44
C GLY A 56 -1.23 -21.53 -12.95
N ILE A 57 -0.85 -20.47 -13.68
CA ILE A 57 -0.93 -20.45 -15.14
C ILE A 57 0.00 -21.51 -15.74
N ILE A 58 1.26 -21.56 -15.29
CA ILE A 58 2.24 -22.54 -15.77
C ILE A 58 1.78 -23.97 -15.47
N ALA A 59 1.28 -24.24 -14.26
CA ALA A 59 0.77 -25.55 -13.87
C ALA A 59 -0.45 -25.99 -14.68
N THR A 60 -1.28 -25.04 -15.14
CA THR A 60 -2.44 -25.33 -16.01
C THR A 60 -2.01 -25.52 -17.47
N SER A 61 -0.89 -24.93 -17.88
CA SER A 61 -0.41 -24.95 -19.27
C SER A 61 0.45 -26.17 -19.65
N ASN A 62 0.93 -26.95 -18.66
CA ASN A 62 1.61 -28.23 -18.86
C ASN A 62 0.62 -29.39 -18.72
#